data_AF-A0A061SII7-F1
#
_entry.id   AF-A0A061SII7-F1
#
_cell.length_a   1.000
_cell.length_b   1.000
_cell.length_c   1.000
_cell.angle_alpha   90.00
_cell.angle_beta   90.00
_cell.angle_gamma   90.00
#
_symmetry.space_group_name_H-M   'P 1'
#
loop_
_entity.id
_entity.type
_entity.pdbx_description
1 polymer ?
#
loop_
_entity_poly.entity_id
_entity_poly.type
_entity_poly.pdbx_seq_one_letter_code
_entity_poly.pdbx_strand_id
1 'polypeptide(L)'
;QNNEDNVSSVVAVFDKRRGHREGDEADKILGFHPSVLDVDVQKGFVGFAEASTTFTSIFSKRSCESIITRSHRWAMKEVEPGIVIMLVHPWSGPLRD
;
A
#
# COMPACT_ATOMS: atom_id res chain seq x y z
N GLN A 1 -2.48 -17.56 23.73
CA GLN A 1 -1.55 -17.26 22.62
C GLN A 1 -2.35 -16.56 21.54
N ASN A 2 -2.23 -15.23 21.41
CA ASN A 2 -3.01 -14.45 20.45
C ASN A 2 -2.44 -14.66 19.05
N ASN A 3 -3.30 -15.08 18.13
CA ASN A 3 -2.98 -15.43 16.75
C ASN A 3 -2.87 -14.18 15.84
N GLU A 4 -2.66 -13.00 16.42
CA GLU A 4 -2.61 -11.69 15.72
C GLU A 4 -1.20 -11.35 15.21
N ASP A 5 -0.18 -12.10 15.64
CA ASP A 5 1.24 -11.84 15.33
C ASP A 5 1.75 -12.47 14.03
N ASN A 6 0.89 -13.11 13.23
CA ASN A 6 1.30 -13.79 11.99
C ASN A 6 0.78 -13.11 10.72
N VAL A 7 0.71 -11.76 10.72
CA VAL A 7 0.47 -11.01 9.50
C VAL A 7 1.74 -11.05 8.65
N SER A 8 1.74 -11.92 7.64
CA SER A 8 2.76 -11.97 6.60
C SER A 8 2.92 -10.61 5.93
N SER A 9 4.15 -10.21 5.62
CA SER A 9 4.39 -8.98 4.87
C SER A 9 3.60 -8.97 3.55
N VAL A 10 3.05 -7.81 3.21
CA VAL A 10 2.34 -7.58 1.95
C VAL A 10 3.28 -6.89 0.98
N VAL A 11 3.35 -7.40 -0.25
CA VAL A 11 4.01 -6.74 -1.37
C VAL A 11 3.01 -6.57 -2.48
N ALA A 12 2.89 -5.35 -3.01
CA ALA A 12 2.02 -5.07 -4.14
C ALA A 12 2.74 -4.25 -5.21
N VAL A 13 2.42 -4.50 -6.47
CA VAL A 13 2.76 -3.66 -7.60
C VAL A 13 1.47 -3.24 -8.27
N PHE A 14 1.29 -1.94 -8.50
CA PHE A 14 0.07 -1.42 -9.11
C PHE A 14 0.33 -0.27 -10.09
N ASP A 15 -0.57 -0.11 -11.05
CA ASP A 15 -0.56 0.95 -12.06
C ASP A 15 -1.66 1.98 -11.74
N LYS A 16 -1.23 3.20 -11.39
CA LYS A 16 -2.11 4.33 -11.07
C LYS A 16 -3.03 4.74 -12.22
N ARG A 17 -2.74 4.30 -13.46
CA ARG A 17 -3.47 4.70 -14.68
C ARG A 17 -4.63 3.75 -15.03
N ARG A 18 -4.82 2.68 -14.27
CA ARG A 18 -5.84 1.65 -14.49
C ARG A 18 -6.96 1.76 -13.46
N GLY A 19 -8.06 1.02 -13.64
CA GLY A 19 -9.11 0.87 -12.63
C GLY A 19 -9.70 2.16 -12.07
N HIS A 20 -9.91 3.16 -12.93
CA HIS A 20 -10.50 4.46 -12.55
C HIS A 20 -12.03 4.47 -12.48
N ARG A 21 -12.66 3.39 -12.94
CA ARG A 21 -14.12 3.25 -12.95
C ARG A 21 -14.53 2.44 -11.72
N GLU A 22 -15.68 2.79 -11.17
CA GLU A 22 -16.28 2.04 -10.06
C GLU A 22 -16.48 0.58 -10.50
N GLY A 23 -15.93 -0.35 -9.72
CA GLY A 23 -15.94 -1.78 -9.99
C GLY A 23 -14.72 -2.33 -10.72
N ASP A 24 -13.87 -1.48 -11.30
CA ASP A 24 -12.67 -1.88 -12.04
C ASP A 24 -11.39 -1.72 -11.20
N GLU A 25 -11.47 -1.44 -9.90
CA GLU A 25 -10.29 -1.07 -9.10
C GLU A 25 -9.25 -2.19 -9.02
N ALA A 26 -9.68 -3.44 -9.17
CA ALA A 26 -8.80 -4.61 -9.22
C ALA A 26 -7.82 -4.55 -10.42
N ASP A 27 -8.19 -3.89 -11.52
CA ASP A 27 -7.35 -3.75 -12.71
C ASP A 27 -6.09 -2.89 -12.46
N LYS A 28 -6.06 -2.12 -11.37
CA LYS A 28 -4.85 -1.43 -10.91
C LYS A 28 -3.76 -2.40 -10.48
N ILE A 29 -4.13 -3.57 -9.96
CA ILE A 29 -3.21 -4.48 -9.28
C ILE A 29 -2.49 -5.34 -10.32
N LEU A 30 -1.19 -5.10 -10.51
CA LEU A 30 -0.35 -5.86 -11.43
C LEU A 30 0.23 -7.12 -10.77
N GLY A 31 0.40 -7.08 -9.44
CA GLY A 31 0.83 -8.21 -8.64
C GLY A 31 0.62 -7.93 -7.16
N PHE A 32 0.24 -8.98 -6.42
CA PHE A 32 0.02 -8.89 -4.98
C PHE A 32 0.49 -10.18 -4.31
N HIS A 33 1.23 -10.04 -3.22
CA HIS A 33 1.66 -11.14 -2.37
C HIS A 33 1.31 -10.85 -0.90
N PRO A 34 0.74 -11.83 -0.17
CA PRO A 34 0.33 -13.15 -0.67
C PRO A 34 -0.95 -13.07 -1.51
N SER A 35 -0.97 -13.79 -2.64
CA SER A 35 -2.07 -13.76 -3.62
C SER A 35 -3.35 -14.46 -3.15
N VAL A 36 -3.27 -15.19 -2.03
CA VAL A 36 -4.41 -15.86 -1.39
C VAL A 36 -5.34 -14.90 -0.65
N LEU A 37 -4.92 -13.65 -0.41
CA LEU A 37 -5.80 -12.65 0.20
C LEU A 37 -6.92 -12.26 -0.77
N ASP A 38 -8.09 -12.01 -0.19
CA ASP A 38 -9.28 -11.60 -0.94
C ASP A 38 -9.03 -10.30 -1.74
N VAL A 39 -9.63 -10.21 -2.93
CA VAL A 39 -9.44 -9.06 -3.84
C VAL A 39 -9.85 -7.73 -3.20
N ASP A 40 -10.86 -7.72 -2.33
CA ASP A 40 -11.28 -6.52 -1.61
C ASP A 40 -10.22 -6.06 -0.60
N VAL A 41 -9.52 -7.01 0.04
CA VAL A 41 -8.37 -6.70 0.90
C VAL A 41 -7.24 -6.11 0.07
N GLN A 42 -6.92 -6.71 -1.08
CA GLN A 42 -5.86 -6.22 -1.97
C GLN A 42 -6.16 -4.79 -2.47
N LYS A 43 -7.40 -4.54 -2.91
CA LYS A 43 -7.89 -3.21 -3.30
C LYS A 43 -7.77 -2.21 -2.15
N GLY A 44 -8.09 -2.62 -0.92
CA GLY A 44 -7.95 -1.78 0.27
C GLY A 44 -6.51 -1.30 0.49
N PHE A 45 -5.52 -2.18 0.39
CA PHE A 45 -4.11 -1.82 0.50
C PHE A 45 -3.66 -0.81 -0.57
N VAL A 46 -4.00 -1.07 -1.85
CA VAL A 46 -3.64 -0.18 -2.96
C VAL A 46 -4.36 1.17 -2.86
N GLY A 47 -5.66 1.15 -2.57
CA GLY A 47 -6.46 2.37 -2.41
C GLY A 47 -5.95 3.25 -1.26
N PHE A 48 -5.54 2.64 -0.14
CA PHE A 48 -4.96 3.39 0.99
C PHE A 48 -3.62 4.05 0.62
N ALA A 49 -2.75 3.33 -0.08
CA ALA A 49 -1.46 3.88 -0.53
C ALA A 49 -1.64 5.06 -1.50
N GLU A 50 -2.58 4.95 -2.44
CA GLU A 50 -2.90 6.01 -3.40
C GLU A 50 -3.53 7.22 -2.71
N ALA A 51 -4.50 6.99 -1.81
CA ALA A 51 -5.15 8.05 -1.04
C ALA A 51 -4.12 8.80 -0.17
N SER A 52 -3.24 8.08 0.52
CA SER A 52 -2.19 8.67 1.37
C SER A 52 -1.18 9.48 0.55
N THR A 53 -0.78 8.97 -0.62
CA THR A 53 0.14 9.67 -1.52
C THR A 53 -0.51 10.92 -2.10
N THR A 54 -1.76 10.83 -2.55
CA THR A 54 -2.52 11.97 -3.08
C THR A 54 -2.74 13.03 -2.00
N PHE A 55 -3.13 12.63 -0.80
CA PHE A 55 -3.36 13.54 0.31
C PHE A 55 -2.07 14.29 0.71
N THR A 56 -0.96 13.57 0.86
CA THR A 56 0.32 14.20 1.23
C THR A 56 0.86 15.14 0.16
N SER A 57 0.51 14.93 -1.12
CA SER A 57 0.89 15.83 -2.21
C SER A 57 0.31 17.24 -2.08
N ILE A 58 -0.76 17.41 -1.30
CA ILE A 58 -1.35 18.72 -0.97
C ILE A 58 -0.36 19.56 -0.15
N PHE A 59 0.47 18.91 0.67
CA PHE A 59 1.39 19.58 1.61
C PHE A 59 2.85 19.54 1.14
N SER A 60 3.18 18.69 0.17
CA SER A 60 4.55 18.46 -0.29
C SER A 60 4.59 18.18 -1.78
N LYS A 61 5.62 18.68 -2.48
CA LYS A 61 5.87 18.33 -3.89
C LYS A 61 6.44 16.92 -4.07
N ARG A 62 6.67 16.18 -2.98
CA ARG A 62 7.22 14.80 -3.00
C ARG A 62 6.12 13.80 -2.68
N SER A 63 6.12 12.69 -3.41
CA SER A 63 5.24 11.54 -3.13
C SER A 63 5.49 10.97 -1.74
N CYS A 64 4.45 10.44 -1.10
CA CYS A 64 4.61 9.68 0.15
C CYS A 64 5.40 8.40 -0.12
N GLU A 65 6.60 8.29 0.47
CA GLU A 65 7.44 7.10 0.32
C GLU A 65 7.36 6.16 1.54
N SER A 66 6.85 6.64 2.68
CA SER A 66 6.69 5.80 3.86
C SER A 66 5.62 6.29 4.83
N ILE A 67 4.92 5.33 5.43
CA ILE A 67 3.99 5.57 6.54
C ILE A 67 4.37 4.60 7.67
N ILE A 68 4.47 5.10 8.89
CA ILE A 68 4.76 4.30 10.08
C ILE A 68 3.54 4.34 10.96
N THR A 69 3.03 3.17 11.34
CA THR A 69 1.98 3.00 12.33
C THR A 69 2.53 2.22 13.53
N ARG A 70 1.71 2.04 14.57
CA ARG A 70 2.11 1.27 15.75
C ARG A 70 2.53 -0.16 15.43
N SER A 71 1.88 -0.78 14.44
CA SER A 71 2.03 -2.21 14.14
C SER A 71 2.62 -2.50 12.77
N HIS A 72 2.68 -1.52 11.86
CA HIS A 72 3.10 -1.72 10.49
C HIS A 72 3.92 -0.55 9.97
N ARG A 73 4.82 -0.85 9.04
CA ARG A 73 5.50 0.15 8.24
C ARG A 73 5.21 -0.10 6.77
N TRP A 74 4.74 0.94 6.11
CA TRP A 74 4.48 1.01 4.69
C TRP A 74 5.66 1.70 4.02
N ALA A 75 6.15 1.12 2.95
CA ALA A 75 7.12 1.72 2.05
C ALA A 75 6.52 1.70 0.64
N MET A 76 6.53 2.83 -0.05
CA MET A 76 5.99 3.00 -1.39
C MET A 76 7.04 3.66 -2.27
N LYS A 77 7.17 3.17 -3.49
CA LYS A 77 8.07 3.77 -4.48
C LYS A 77 7.46 3.72 -5.87
N GLU A 78 7.41 4.87 -6.53
CA GLU A 78 7.15 4.92 -7.96
C GLU A 78 8.43 4.53 -8.70
N VAL A 79 8.42 3.34 -9.30
CA VAL A 79 9.58 2.75 -9.98
C VAL A 79 9.64 3.19 -11.44
N GLU A 80 8.48 3.45 -12.03
CA GLU A 80 8.29 4.02 -13.36
C GLU A 80 7.07 4.96 -13.33
N PRO A 81 6.92 5.90 -14.28
CA PRO A 81 5.76 6.79 -14.32
C PRO A 81 4.44 6.02 -14.33
N GLY A 82 3.67 6.13 -13.24
CA GLY A 82 2.42 5.43 -13.04
C GLY A 82 2.53 4.09 -12.30
N ILE A 83 3.71 3.46 -12.23
CA ILE A 83 3.90 2.14 -11.62
C ILE A 83 4.51 2.28 -10.23
N VAL A 84 3.82 1.75 -9.23
CA VAL A 84 4.22 1.82 -7.82
C VAL A 84 4.44 0.43 -7.28
N ILE A 85 5.57 0.24 -6.58
CA ILE A 85 5.80 -0.90 -5.69
C ILE A 85 5.54 -0.47 -4.25
N MET A 86 4.87 -1.34 -3.50
CA MET A 86 4.53 -1.14 -2.09
C MET A 86 4.92 -2.36 -1.28
N LEU A 87 5.52 -2.12 -0.11
CA LEU A 87 5.80 -3.11 0.92
C LEU A 87 5.15 -2.68 2.23
N VAL A 88 4.35 -3.56 2.83
CA VAL A 88 3.85 -3.41 4.18
C VAL A 88 4.39 -4.55 5.02
N HIS A 89 5.13 -4.23 6.06
CA HIS A 89 5.68 -5.23 6.96
C HIS A 89 5.30 -4.90 8.41
N PRO A 90 5.16 -5.92 9.27
CA PRO A 90 5.01 -5.72 10.69
C PRO A 90 6.15 -4.85 11.23
N TRP A 91 5.79 -3.91 12.10
CA TRP A 91 6.71 -2.98 12.73
C TRP A 91 6.35 -2.84 14.21
N SER A 92 7.35 -2.94 15.07
CA SER A 92 7.21 -2.79 16.53
C SER A 92 8.20 -1.79 17.12
N GLY A 93 8.87 -1.00 16.27
CA GLY A 93 9.80 0.03 16.72
C GLY A 93 9.09 1.28 17.26
N PRO A 94 9.81 2.12 18.02
CA PRO A 94 9.22 3.32 18.62
C PRO A 94 8.67 4.25 17.53
N LEU A 95 7.43 4.72 17.71
CA LEU A 95 6.94 5.89 16.98
C LEU A 95 7.78 7.06 17.45
N ARG A 96 8.51 7.70 16.53
CA ARG A 96 9.24 8.93 16.85
C ARG A 96 8.26 10.08 16.70
N ASP A 97 8.09 10.81 17.81
CA ASP A 97 7.27 12.02 17.92
C ASP A 97 7.87 13.19 17.12
#